data_AF-A0A8H7XEA0-F1
#
_entry.id   AF-A0A8H7XEA0-F1
#
_cell.length_a   1.000
_cell.length_b   1.000
_cell.length_c   1.000
_cell.angle_alpha   90.00
_cell.angle_beta   90.00
_cell.angle_gamma   90.00
#
_symmetry.space_group_name_H-M   'P 1'
#
loop_
_entity.id
_entity.type
_entity.pdbx_description
1 polymer ?
#
loop_
_entity_poly.entity_id
_entity_poly.type
_entity_poly.pdbx_seq_one_letter_code
_entity_poly.pdbx_strand_id
1 'polypeptide(L)'
;MRYRIIGQAIFNTRQRLRAALLKHVQERWDLEHPVDEIERQLSGLKLSQNVKTTLNQNNEMPPLQKRLAETMMTLPGTTIEEKFRRRNAAIDAVAAYCHFQEGGAAAVPRKRSSMRRTSPMPSKEISPQLAAAQAEKQALSNAIFPKDLTKHFKRKHLAHIKEENRL
;
A
#
# COMPACT_ATOMS: atom_id res chain seq x y z
N MET A 1 14.08 57.78 3.24
CA MET A 1 12.94 57.12 2.57
C MET A 1 13.32 56.33 1.30
N ARG A 2 14.17 56.85 0.40
CA ARG A 2 14.52 56.20 -0.89
C ARG A 2 15.14 54.79 -0.78
N TYR A 3 16.02 54.55 0.19
CA TYR A 3 16.66 53.24 0.39
C TYR A 3 15.68 52.09 0.70
N ARG A 4 14.56 52.39 1.38
CA ARG A 4 13.56 51.38 1.73
C ARG A 4 12.77 50.90 0.51
N ILE A 5 12.50 51.80 -0.43
CA ILE A 5 11.81 51.52 -1.70
C ILE A 5 12.68 50.63 -2.60
N ILE A 6 13.98 50.94 -2.68
CA ILE A 6 14.94 50.15 -3.47
C ILE A 6 15.09 48.75 -2.89
N GLY A 7 15.22 48.63 -1.56
CA GLY A 7 15.28 47.32 -0.89
C GLY A 7 14.04 46.47 -1.12
N GLN A 8 12.85 47.08 -1.06
CA GLN A 8 11.59 46.40 -1.36
C GLN A 8 11.51 45.94 -2.82
N ALA A 9 11.95 46.77 -3.76
CA ALA A 9 11.98 46.41 -5.18
C ALA A 9 12.90 45.22 -5.43
N ILE A 10 14.13 45.24 -4.89
CA ILE A 10 15.09 44.11 -5.02
C ILE A 10 14.49 42.83 -4.45
N PHE A 11 13.88 42.90 -3.27
CA PHE A 11 13.24 41.74 -2.65
C PHE A 11 12.11 41.19 -3.53
N ASN A 12 11.21 42.05 -4.00
CA ASN A 12 10.09 41.66 -4.86
C ASN A 12 10.57 41.01 -6.15
N THR A 13 11.58 41.59 -6.81
CA THR A 13 12.15 41.03 -8.05
C THR A 13 12.78 39.66 -7.79
N ARG A 14 13.52 39.50 -6.69
CA ARG A 14 14.11 38.22 -6.29
C ARG A 14 13.03 37.16 -6.03
N GLN A 15 11.94 37.52 -5.35
CA GLN A 15 10.84 36.59 -5.11
C GLN A 15 10.15 36.18 -6.42
N ARG A 16 9.92 37.12 -7.35
CA ARG A 16 9.35 36.80 -8.66
C ARG A 16 10.22 35.85 -9.46
N LEU A 17 11.53 36.09 -9.50
CA LEU A 17 12.49 35.21 -10.18
C LEU A 17 12.54 33.82 -9.53
N ARG A 18 12.51 33.75 -8.19
CA ARG A 18 12.47 32.47 -7.48
C ARG A 18 11.19 31.69 -7.77
N ALA A 19 10.04 32.37 -7.77
CA ALA A 19 8.75 31.76 -8.10
C ALA A 19 8.73 31.26 -9.55
N ALA A 20 9.26 32.04 -10.50
CA ALA A 20 9.37 31.64 -11.90
C ALA A 20 10.29 30.41 -12.08
N LEU A 21 11.44 30.38 -11.41
CA LEU A 21 12.35 29.24 -11.44
C LEU A 21 11.72 27.99 -10.85
N LEU A 22 11.06 28.10 -9.68
CA LEU A 22 10.37 26.98 -9.05
C LEU A 22 9.27 26.43 -9.95
N LYS A 23 8.47 27.32 -10.55
CA LYS A 23 7.44 26.93 -11.50
C LYS A 23 8.02 26.16 -12.70
N HIS A 24 9.11 26.65 -13.28
CA HIS A 24 9.78 25.96 -14.39
C HIS A 24 10.37 24.60 -13.99
N VAL A 25 10.95 24.49 -12.80
CA VAL A 25 11.45 23.20 -12.27
C VAL A 25 10.28 22.23 -12.06
N GLN A 26 9.18 22.72 -11.47
CA GLN A 26 8.00 21.92 -11.23
C GLN A 26 7.36 21.44 -12.54
N GLU A 27 7.17 22.33 -13.52
CA GLU A 27 6.60 21.98 -14.83
C GLU A 27 7.44 20.91 -15.54
N ARG A 28 8.78 21.02 -15.50
CA ARG A 28 9.66 19.98 -16.05
C ARG A 28 9.52 18.66 -15.30
N TRP A 29 9.50 18.70 -13.97
CA TRP A 29 9.33 17.51 -13.16
C TRP A 29 7.98 16.83 -13.42
N ASP A 30 6.90 17.60 -13.50
CA ASP A 30 5.55 17.10 -13.77
C ASP A 30 5.43 16.46 -15.17
N LEU A 31 6.28 16.85 -16.12
CA LEU A 31 6.34 16.26 -17.47
C LEU A 31 7.26 15.03 -17.53
N GLU A 32 8.48 15.13 -17.00
CA GLU A 32 9.53 14.11 -17.15
C GLU A 32 9.34 12.95 -16.15
N HIS A 33 9.03 13.26 -14.89
CA HIS A 33 8.99 12.24 -13.85
C HIS A 33 7.94 11.14 -14.08
N PRO A 34 6.72 11.42 -14.58
CA PRO A 34 5.77 10.36 -14.90
C PRO A 34 6.28 9.43 -15.99
N VAL A 35 6.98 9.96 -17.00
CA VAL A 35 7.55 9.18 -18.10
C VAL A 35 8.67 8.29 -17.56
N ASP A 36 9.61 8.85 -16.81
CA ASP A 36 10.70 8.10 -16.18
C ASP A 36 10.18 7.00 -15.25
N GLU A 37 9.12 7.27 -14.49
CA GLU A 37 8.49 6.29 -13.60
C GLU A 37 7.85 5.15 -14.40
N ILE A 38 7.09 5.47 -15.45
CA ILE A 38 6.45 4.47 -16.32
C ILE A 38 7.51 3.62 -17.00
N GLU A 39 8.56 4.24 -17.56
CA GLU A 39 9.67 3.51 -18.17
C GLU A 39 10.36 2.60 -17.15
N ARG A 40 10.58 3.09 -15.93
CA ARG A 40 11.15 2.27 -14.85
C ARG A 40 10.25 1.08 -14.51
N GLN A 41 8.94 1.28 -14.41
CA GLN A 41 7.97 0.21 -14.13
C GLN A 41 7.90 -0.82 -15.27
N LEU A 42 7.84 -0.36 -16.52
CA LEU A 42 7.85 -1.21 -17.72
C LEU A 42 9.18 -1.95 -17.86
N SER A 43 10.28 -1.33 -17.45
CA SER A 43 11.60 -1.98 -17.39
C SER A 43 11.73 -3.01 -16.25
N GLY A 44 10.63 -3.38 -15.58
CA GLY A 44 10.51 -4.16 -14.33
C GLY A 44 11.47 -5.33 -14.15
N LEU A 45 12.04 -5.87 -15.24
CA LEU A 45 13.24 -6.71 -15.26
C LEU A 45 14.37 -6.19 -14.34
N LYS A 46 14.71 -4.90 -14.40
CA LYS A 46 15.78 -4.28 -13.59
C LYS A 46 15.47 -4.34 -12.09
N LEU A 47 14.23 -4.06 -11.68
CA LEU A 47 13.83 -4.09 -10.28
C LEU A 47 13.96 -5.51 -9.70
N SER A 48 13.50 -6.52 -10.44
CA SER A 48 13.55 -7.91 -9.98
C SER A 48 14.98 -8.45 -9.84
N GLN A 49 15.89 -8.04 -10.73
CA GLN A 49 17.31 -8.43 -10.67
C GLN A 49 18.03 -7.74 -9.50
N ASN A 50 17.75 -6.45 -9.27
CA ASN A 50 18.33 -5.69 -8.17
C ASN A 50 17.86 -6.22 -6.81
N VAL A 51 16.59 -6.58 -6.68
CA VAL A 51 16.07 -7.19 -5.44
C VAL A 51 16.68 -8.57 -5.20
N LYS A 52 16.80 -9.41 -6.23
CA LYS A 52 17.45 -10.73 -6.08
C LYS A 52 18.92 -10.62 -5.70
N THR A 53 19.66 -9.69 -6.29
CA THR A 53 21.09 -9.48 -5.99
C THR A 53 21.29 -8.95 -4.57
N THR A 54 20.55 -7.92 -4.16
CA THR A 54 20.60 -7.39 -2.78
C THR A 54 20.20 -8.43 -1.74
N LEU A 55 19.17 -9.22 -2.02
CA LEU A 55 18.73 -10.27 -1.11
C LEU A 55 19.74 -11.42 -0.99
N ASN A 56 20.48 -11.72 -2.06
CA ASN A 56 21.57 -12.70 -2.03
C ASN A 56 22.80 -12.21 -1.28
N GLN A 57 23.04 -10.90 -1.23
CA GLN A 57 24.15 -10.30 -0.49
C GLN A 57 23.88 -10.21 1.02
N ASN A 58 22.62 -10.21 1.44
CA ASN A 58 22.24 -10.14 2.85
C ASN A 58 22.33 -11.52 3.55
N ASN A 59 23.51 -11.86 4.06
CA ASN A 59 23.76 -13.09 4.82
C ASN A 59 23.05 -13.16 6.19
N GLU A 60 22.59 -12.03 6.72
CA GLU A 60 21.92 -11.98 8.03
C GLU A 60 20.43 -12.34 7.98
N MET A 61 19.82 -12.37 6.79
CA MET A 61 18.38 -12.56 6.67
C MET A 61 17.97 -14.03 6.84
N PRO A 62 17.01 -14.34 7.74
CA PRO A 62 16.46 -15.68 7.87
C PRO A 62 15.93 -16.23 6.53
N PRO A 63 16.13 -17.53 6.24
CA PRO A 63 15.72 -18.13 4.96
C PRO A 63 14.24 -17.96 4.63
N LEU A 64 13.36 -17.94 5.64
CA LEU A 64 11.92 -17.75 5.45
C LEU A 64 11.58 -16.33 4.99
N GLN A 65 12.23 -15.32 5.59
CA GLN A 65 12.07 -13.93 5.22
C GLN A 65 12.64 -13.67 3.82
N LYS A 66 13.76 -14.33 3.50
CA LYS A 66 14.37 -14.33 2.17
C LYS A 66 13.40 -14.87 1.11
N ARG A 67 12.85 -16.06 1.34
CA ARG A 67 11.86 -16.70 0.46
C ARG A 67 10.61 -15.83 0.28
N LEU A 68 10.13 -15.19 1.35
CA LEU A 68 9.00 -14.27 1.27
C LEU A 68 9.32 -13.07 0.35
N ALA A 69 10.45 -12.41 0.56
CA ALA A 69 10.87 -11.27 -0.26
C ALA A 69 11.04 -11.65 -1.73
N GLU A 70 11.69 -12.78 -2.01
CA GLU A 70 11.86 -13.32 -3.36
C GLU A 70 10.53 -13.56 -4.08
N THR A 71 9.62 -14.28 -3.45
CA THR A 71 8.34 -14.66 -4.07
C THR A 71 7.42 -13.45 -4.30
N MET A 72 7.40 -12.50 -3.37
CA MET A 72 6.63 -11.26 -3.51
C MET A 72 7.18 -10.36 -4.63
N MET A 73 8.50 -10.22 -4.73
CA MET A 73 9.17 -9.29 -5.65
C MET A 73 9.51 -9.89 -7.02
N THR A 74 9.23 -11.18 -7.23
CA THR A 74 9.37 -11.83 -8.55
C THR A 74 8.45 -11.17 -9.58
N LEU A 75 8.82 -11.11 -10.87
CA LEU A 75 7.94 -10.54 -11.90
C LEU A 75 6.86 -11.53 -12.34
N PRO A 76 5.70 -11.04 -12.81
CA PRO A 76 4.72 -11.93 -13.44
C PRO A 76 5.31 -12.51 -14.74
N GLY A 77 5.10 -13.80 -14.97
CA GLY A 77 5.41 -14.42 -16.27
C GLY A 77 4.51 -13.90 -17.38
N THR A 78 4.87 -14.19 -18.63
CA THR A 78 4.10 -13.76 -19.81
C THR A 78 2.85 -14.61 -20.00
N THR A 79 2.85 -15.83 -19.47
CA THR A 79 1.73 -16.77 -19.55
C THR A 79 0.81 -16.71 -18.32
N ILE A 80 -0.45 -17.12 -18.48
CA ILE A 80 -1.41 -17.21 -17.38
C ILE A 80 -0.95 -18.24 -16.34
N GLU A 81 -0.45 -19.39 -16.80
CA GLU A 81 0.07 -20.47 -15.95
C GLU A 81 1.19 -19.98 -15.01
N GLU A 82 2.16 -19.22 -15.54
CA GLU A 82 3.25 -18.65 -14.74
C GLU A 82 2.76 -17.63 -13.72
N LYS A 83 1.76 -16.82 -14.06
CA LYS A 83 1.13 -15.89 -13.13
C LYS A 83 0.46 -16.63 -11.97
N PHE A 84 -0.27 -17.72 -12.25
CA PHE A 84 -0.87 -18.56 -11.22
C PHE A 84 0.18 -19.25 -10.36
N ARG A 85 1.23 -19.81 -10.96
CA ARG A 85 2.34 -20.43 -10.20
C ARG A 85 3.02 -19.43 -9.27
N ARG A 86 3.33 -18.22 -9.75
CA ARG A 86 3.90 -17.16 -8.90
C ARG A 86 2.97 -16.82 -7.74
N ARG A 87 1.68 -16.60 -8.03
CA ARG A 87 0.68 -16.27 -7.00
C ARG A 87 0.62 -17.35 -5.93
N ASN A 88 0.54 -18.62 -6.32
CA ASN A 88 0.50 -19.73 -5.38
C ASN A 88 1.78 -19.79 -4.54
N ALA A 89 2.96 -19.66 -5.16
CA ALA A 89 4.24 -19.65 -4.45
C ALA A 89 4.33 -18.49 -3.43
N ALA A 90 3.81 -17.31 -3.76
CA ALA A 90 3.76 -16.17 -2.84
C ALA A 90 2.79 -16.43 -1.67
N ILE A 91 1.62 -17.02 -1.93
CA ILE A 91 0.68 -17.43 -0.86
C ILE A 91 1.34 -18.43 0.08
N ASP A 92 2.03 -19.43 -0.47
CA ASP A 92 2.72 -20.47 0.32
C ASP A 92 3.88 -19.87 1.15
N ALA A 93 4.59 -18.88 0.60
CA ALA A 93 5.66 -18.19 1.32
C ALA A 93 5.11 -17.34 2.47
N VAL A 94 4.00 -16.62 2.26
CA VAL A 94 3.30 -15.86 3.31
C VAL A 94 2.82 -16.80 4.40
N ALA A 95 2.15 -17.89 4.04
CA ALA A 95 1.64 -18.86 5.01
C ALA A 95 2.77 -19.45 5.87
N ALA A 96 3.90 -19.81 5.25
CA ALA A 96 5.07 -20.29 5.98
C ALA A 96 5.65 -19.22 6.91
N TYR A 97 5.73 -17.97 6.45
CA TYR A 97 6.26 -16.86 7.23
C TYR A 97 5.36 -16.47 8.42
N CYS A 98 4.04 -16.59 8.31
CA CYS A 98 3.14 -16.31 9.43
C CYS A 98 3.36 -17.21 10.65
N HIS A 99 4.00 -18.38 10.46
CA HIS A 99 4.37 -19.27 11.56
C HIS A 99 5.78 -19.01 12.10
N PHE A 100 6.52 -18.07 11.52
CA PHE A 100 7.87 -17.71 11.92
C PHE A 100 7.85 -16.62 12.99
N GLN A 101 8.57 -16.84 14.08
CA GLN A 101 8.71 -15.85 15.15
C GLN A 101 9.96 -14.98 14.90
N GLU A 102 9.74 -13.75 14.44
CA GLU A 102 10.80 -12.76 14.28
C GLU A 102 11.15 -12.09 15.60
N GLY A 103 12.33 -12.39 16.13
CA GLY A 103 12.83 -11.79 17.36
C GLY A 103 12.08 -12.29 18.60
N GLY A 104 12.84 -12.72 19.61
CA GLY A 104 12.29 -12.90 20.94
C GLY A 104 12.16 -11.54 21.61
N ALA A 105 10.96 -11.09 21.95
CA ALA A 105 10.84 -10.19 23.09
C ALA A 105 11.51 -10.92 24.25
N ALA A 106 12.60 -10.36 24.79
CA ALA A 106 13.22 -10.87 26.01
C ALA A 106 12.07 -11.05 27.01
N ALA A 107 11.71 -12.31 27.29
CA ALA A 107 10.60 -12.62 28.14
C ALA A 107 10.97 -12.11 29.53
N VAL A 108 10.53 -10.90 29.87
CA VAL A 108 10.58 -10.39 31.22
C VAL A 108 9.87 -11.47 32.05
N PRO A 109 10.55 -12.12 33.01
CA PRO A 109 9.93 -13.21 33.75
C PRO A 109 8.81 -12.61 34.58
N ARG A 110 7.57 -12.67 34.07
CA ARG A 110 6.37 -12.46 34.87
C ARG A 110 6.42 -13.55 35.93
N LYS A 111 6.73 -13.14 37.16
CA LYS A 111 6.63 -13.98 38.36
C LYS A 111 5.29 -14.71 38.29
N ARG A 112 5.35 -16.03 38.07
CA ARG A 112 4.20 -16.92 38.12
C ARG A 112 3.61 -16.84 39.53
N SER A 113 2.49 -16.15 39.70
CA SER A 113 1.59 -16.49 40.81
C SER A 113 0.91 -17.80 40.42
N SER A 114 1.38 -18.88 41.01
CA SER A 114 0.76 -20.19 40.91
C SER A 114 -0.62 -20.11 41.55
N MET A 115 -1.70 -20.17 40.76
CA MET A 115 -3.00 -20.56 41.28
C MET A 115 -3.62 -21.61 40.37
N ARG A 116 -3.62 -22.82 40.93
CA ARG A 116 -4.28 -24.08 40.59
C ARG A 116 -5.25 -24.08 39.41
N ARG A 117 -4.99 -25.04 38.51
CA ARG A 117 -5.93 -25.65 37.58
C ARG A 117 -7.15 -26.21 38.34
N THR A 118 -8.34 -25.92 37.83
CA THR A 118 -9.46 -26.87 37.83
C THR A 118 -10.31 -26.61 36.58
N SER A 119 -10.34 -27.58 35.67
CA SER A 119 -11.47 -27.80 34.76
C SER A 119 -12.29 -28.97 35.31
N PRO A 120 -13.62 -28.99 35.08
CA PRO A 120 -14.13 -29.91 34.06
C PRO A 120 -15.25 -29.36 33.15
N MET A 121 -15.20 -29.87 31.91
CA MET A 121 -16.07 -29.89 30.70
C MET A 121 -17.61 -29.97 30.91
N PRO A 122 -18.47 -30.08 29.84
CA PRO A 122 -18.57 -29.35 28.56
C PRO A 122 -20.02 -28.84 28.28
N SER A 123 -20.20 -27.72 27.59
CA SER A 123 -21.52 -27.32 27.05
C SER A 123 -21.42 -26.96 25.57
N LYS A 124 -22.40 -27.44 24.80
CA LYS A 124 -22.61 -27.10 23.38
C LYS A 124 -22.82 -25.59 23.27
N GLU A 125 -21.79 -24.86 22.91
CA GLU A 125 -21.91 -23.46 22.51
C GLU A 125 -21.33 -23.30 21.11
N ILE A 126 -22.17 -22.77 20.22
CA ILE A 126 -21.77 -22.27 18.91
C ILE A 126 -20.63 -21.29 19.16
N SER A 127 -19.44 -21.61 18.67
CA SER A 127 -18.22 -20.82 18.92
C SER A 127 -18.51 -19.34 18.63
N PRO A 128 -18.35 -18.43 19.62
CA PRO A 128 -18.51 -16.99 19.44
C PRO A 128 -17.67 -16.43 18.29
N GLN A 129 -16.57 -17.11 17.95
CA GLN A 129 -15.69 -16.76 16.84
C GLN A 129 -16.33 -17.03 15.47
N LEU A 130 -17.19 -18.05 15.34
CA LEU A 130 -17.86 -18.33 14.07
C LEU A 130 -18.94 -17.28 13.75
N ALA A 131 -19.65 -16.82 14.80
CA ALA A 131 -20.62 -15.74 14.70
C ALA A 131 -19.94 -14.40 14.38
N ALA A 132 -18.80 -14.10 15.02
CA ALA A 132 -18.00 -12.92 14.72
C ALA A 132 -17.46 -12.93 13.28
N ALA A 133 -16.94 -14.07 12.82
CA ALA A 133 -16.44 -14.21 11.45
C ALA A 133 -17.54 -14.07 10.39
N GLN A 134 -18.76 -14.55 10.67
CA GLN A 134 -19.90 -14.34 9.79
C GLN A 134 -20.37 -12.87 9.77
N ALA A 135 -20.37 -12.20 10.92
CA ALA A 135 -20.70 -10.79 11.00
C ALA A 135 -19.71 -9.91 10.22
N GLU A 136 -18.41 -10.21 10.29
CA GLU A 136 -17.39 -9.51 9.51
C GLU A 136 -17.54 -9.75 8.00
N LYS A 137 -17.81 -11.00 7.58
CA LYS A 137 -18.11 -11.29 6.17
C LYS A 137 -19.35 -10.56 5.67
N GLN A 138 -20.39 -10.45 6.50
CA GLN A 138 -21.61 -9.71 6.18
C GLN A 138 -21.34 -8.20 6.05
N ALA A 139 -20.54 -7.63 6.95
CA ALA A 139 -20.17 -6.23 6.93
C ALA A 139 -19.34 -5.86 5.70
N LEU A 140 -18.37 -6.69 5.32
CA LEU A 140 -17.58 -6.49 4.10
C LEU A 140 -18.43 -6.61 2.84
N SER A 141 -19.34 -7.58 2.78
CA SER A 141 -20.28 -7.72 1.65
C SER A 141 -21.15 -6.47 1.46
N ASN A 142 -21.67 -5.90 2.55
CA ASN A 142 -22.47 -4.69 2.52
C ASN A 142 -21.66 -3.42 2.16
N ALA A 143 -20.37 -3.39 2.49
CA ALA A 143 -19.47 -2.28 2.15
C ALA A 143 -19.05 -2.32 0.67
N ILE A 144 -18.86 -3.52 0.10
CA ILE A 144 -18.45 -3.70 -1.30
C ILE A 144 -19.63 -3.46 -2.25
N PHE A 145 -20.84 -3.89 -1.87
CA PHE A 145 -22.05 -3.71 -2.66
C PHE A 145 -23.12 -2.97 -1.86
N PRO A 146 -23.00 -1.63 -1.72
CA PRO A 146 -24.05 -0.84 -1.11
C PRO A 146 -25.34 -0.99 -1.92
N LYS A 147 -26.39 -1.52 -1.27
CA LYS A 147 -27.64 -1.98 -1.90
C LYS A 147 -28.45 -0.89 -2.63
N ASP A 148 -28.01 0.36 -2.65
CA ASP A 148 -28.69 1.44 -3.37
C ASP A 148 -27.71 2.54 -3.82
N LEU A 149 -27.10 2.35 -4.99
CA LEU A 149 -26.22 3.34 -5.63
C LEU A 149 -26.99 4.43 -6.40
N THR A 150 -28.32 4.30 -6.51
CA THR A 150 -29.18 5.18 -7.32
C THR A 150 -29.19 6.62 -6.83
N LYS A 151 -28.93 6.84 -5.53
CA LYS A 151 -28.91 8.17 -4.91
C LYS A 151 -27.58 8.91 -5.08
N HIS A 152 -26.48 8.21 -5.34
CA HIS A 152 -25.14 8.81 -5.34
C HIS A 152 -24.74 9.45 -6.68
N PHE A 153 -25.34 9.03 -7.79
CA PHE A 153 -24.97 9.53 -9.13
C PHE A 153 -25.62 10.86 -9.53
N LYS A 154 -26.67 11.33 -8.83
CA LYS A 154 -27.43 12.53 -9.26
C LYS A 154 -26.88 13.88 -8.78
N ARG A 155 -25.74 13.94 -8.08
CA ARG A 155 -25.33 15.20 -7.41
C ARG A 155 -24.17 15.98 -8.03
N LYS A 156 -23.49 15.50 -9.09
CA LYS A 156 -22.34 16.26 -9.65
C LYS A 156 -22.16 16.35 -11.17
N HIS A 157 -22.89 15.59 -12.00
CA HIS A 157 -22.61 15.55 -13.46
C HIS A 157 -23.77 15.91 -14.40
N LEU A 158 -24.87 16.48 -13.92
CA LEU A 158 -26.01 16.86 -14.79
C LEU A 158 -26.30 18.38 -14.85
N ALA A 159 -25.40 19.23 -14.31
CA ALA A 159 -25.58 20.68 -14.37
C ALA A 159 -25.17 21.33 -15.70
N HIS A 160 -24.56 20.58 -16.63
CA HIS A 160 -24.06 21.13 -17.91
C HIS A 160 -24.73 20.57 -19.18
N ILE A 161 -25.81 19.79 -19.08
CA ILE A 161 -26.51 19.22 -20.27
C ILE A 161 -27.85 19.94 -20.53
N LYS A 162 -27.98 21.22 -20.15
CA LYS A 162 -29.22 21.98 -20.38
C LYS A 162 -29.05 23.31 -21.15
N GLU A 163 -28.01 23.46 -21.95
CA GLU A 163 -27.87 24.63 -22.84
C GLU A 163 -27.50 24.32 -24.31
N GLU A 164 -27.70 23.09 -24.81
CA GLU A 164 -27.56 22.80 -26.25
C GLU A 164 -28.80 22.11 -26.85
N ASN A 165 -29.99 22.62 -26.57
CA ASN A 165 -31.18 22.33 -27.40
C ASN A 165 -32.20 23.45 -27.26
N ARG A 166 -31.95 24.56 -27.97
CA ARG A 166 -32.95 25.56 -28.35
C ARG A 166 -32.70 25.92 -29.82
N LEU A 167 -33.26 25.08 -30.70
CA LEU A 167 -33.82 25.51 -31.98
C LEU A 167 -35.31 25.76 -31.75
#